data_AF-A0A4Y8KHM5-F1
#
_entry.id   AF-A0A4Y8KHM5-F1
#
_cell.length_a   1.000
_cell.length_b   1.000
_cell.length_c   1.000
_cell.angle_alpha   90.00
_cell.angle_beta   90.00
_cell.angle_gamma   90.00
#
_symmetry.space_group_name_H-M   'P 1'
#
loop_
_entity.id
_entity.type
_entity.pdbx_description
1 polymer ?
#
loop_
_entity_poly.entity_id
_entity_poly.type
_entity_poly.pdbx_seq_one_letter_code
_entity_poly.pdbx_strand_id
1 'polypeptide(L)'
;MRNHHHVQPVCYCRARVAALSQGFHSVHAIPLRFRPPTIGALSLFRQDKGVLSDEDAIIGQALADVATISLLHEREARESATVNEQLQRALNSRVFIEQAKGVIAERNSINMDEAFMRLRKHARSHQEPMHTSAANVINSRIII
;
A
#
# COMPACT_ATOMS: atom_id res chain seq x y z
N MET A 1 -7.08 37.13 3.19
CA MET A 1 -7.26 36.43 4.48
C MET A 1 -6.23 35.31 4.57
N ARG A 2 -5.21 35.46 5.43
CA ARG A 2 -4.13 34.45 5.61
C ARG A 2 -4.57 33.44 6.67
N ASN A 3 -4.83 32.20 6.26
CA ASN A 3 -5.18 31.11 7.19
C ASN A 3 -3.91 30.53 7.82
N HIS A 4 -3.63 30.95 9.06
CA HIS A 4 -2.75 30.26 9.98
C HIS A 4 -3.34 28.89 10.33
N HIS A 5 -2.78 27.82 9.79
CA HIS A 5 -3.00 26.46 10.29
C HIS A 5 -1.87 26.11 11.25
N HIS A 6 -2.29 25.78 12.47
CA HIS A 6 -1.48 25.45 13.62
C HIS A 6 -0.71 24.14 13.36
N VAL A 7 0.56 24.26 12.99
CA VAL A 7 1.50 23.12 12.95
C VAL A 7 1.98 22.89 14.39
N GLN A 8 1.80 21.66 14.89
CA GLN A 8 2.26 21.25 16.23
C GLN A 8 3.77 21.53 16.42
N PRO A 9 4.24 21.85 17.64
CA PRO A 9 5.64 22.15 17.89
C PRO A 9 6.47 20.86 17.86
N VAL A 10 6.90 20.46 16.67
CA VAL A 10 8.05 19.55 16.50
C VAL A 10 9.26 20.25 17.15
N CYS A 11 10.04 19.52 17.95
CA CYS A 11 11.15 20.08 18.73
C CYS A 11 12.19 20.78 17.82
N TYR A 12 12.00 22.07 17.59
CA TYR A 12 12.72 22.86 16.59
C TYR A 12 14.21 23.01 16.92
N CYS A 13 14.61 22.83 18.18
CA CYS A 13 16.00 22.99 18.61
C CYS A 13 16.93 21.99 17.94
N ARG A 14 16.57 20.69 17.91
CA ARG A 14 17.43 19.67 17.29
C ARG A 14 17.47 19.80 15.77
N ALA A 15 16.33 20.08 15.15
CA ALA A 15 16.24 20.32 13.70
C ALA A 15 17.04 21.58 13.30
N ARG A 16 16.97 22.64 14.09
CA ARG A 16 17.74 23.88 13.88
C ARG A 16 19.23 23.64 14.02
N VAL A 17 19.69 22.95 15.07
CA VAL A 17 21.12 22.63 15.24
C VAL A 17 21.61 21.79 14.07
N ALA A 18 20.85 20.77 13.65
CA ALA A 18 21.21 19.94 12.50
C ALA A 18 21.25 20.73 11.18
N ALA A 19 20.27 21.60 10.95
CA ALA A 19 20.22 22.47 9.76
C ALA A 19 21.42 23.43 9.72
N LEU A 20 21.73 24.08 10.85
CA LEU A 20 22.88 24.98 10.96
C LEU A 20 24.21 24.23 10.79
N SER A 21 24.36 23.02 11.34
CA SER A 21 25.57 22.21 11.13
C SER A 21 25.77 21.76 9.68
N GLN A 22 24.70 21.76 8.88
CA GLN A 22 24.73 21.47 7.44
C GLN A 22 24.85 22.75 6.59
N GLY A 23 25.00 23.93 7.23
CA GLY A 23 25.14 25.22 6.55
C GLY A 23 23.83 25.87 6.10
N PHE A 24 22.67 25.32 6.46
CA PHE A 24 21.38 25.90 6.11
C PHE A 24 20.99 26.99 7.11
N HIS A 25 20.64 28.17 6.58
CA HIS A 25 20.26 29.35 7.35
C HIS A 25 18.80 29.75 7.18
N SER A 26 18.08 29.17 6.22
CA SER A 26 16.63 29.32 6.10
C SER A 26 15.96 28.04 5.57
N VAL A 27 14.68 27.88 5.91
CA VAL A 27 13.81 26.80 5.42
C VAL A 27 12.45 27.37 5.03
N HIS A 28 11.95 26.95 3.87
CA HIS A 28 10.62 27.31 3.38
C HIS A 28 9.79 26.04 3.19
N ALA A 29 8.66 25.97 3.89
CA ALA A 29 7.74 24.85 3.81
C ALA A 29 6.57 25.21 2.89
N ILE A 30 6.51 24.52 1.76
CA ILE A 30 5.43 24.65 0.77
C ILE A 30 4.49 23.47 0.98
N PRO A 31 3.22 23.69 1.32
CA PRO A 31 2.34 22.60 1.69
C PRO A 31 1.93 21.80 0.44
N LEU A 32 1.97 20.46 0.55
CA LEU A 32 1.45 19.55 -0.47
C LEU A 32 -0.06 19.38 -0.22
N ARG A 33 -0.90 19.95 -1.08
CA ARG A 33 -2.35 20.03 -0.88
C ARG A 33 -3.12 19.65 -2.13
N PHE A 34 -4.03 18.70 -1.98
CA PHE A 34 -5.02 18.36 -3.00
C PHE A 34 -6.36 18.18 -2.31
N ARG A 35 -7.17 19.26 -2.33
CA ARG A 35 -8.35 19.43 -1.47
C ARG A 35 -7.98 19.29 0.04
N PRO A 36 -8.83 19.74 0.98
CA PRO A 36 -8.57 19.48 2.40
C PRO A 36 -8.63 17.96 2.66
N PRO A 37 -7.70 17.35 3.44
CA PRO A 37 -6.60 17.93 4.23
C PRO A 37 -5.23 18.02 3.51
N THR A 38 -4.26 18.71 4.11
CA THR A 38 -2.85 18.76 3.64
C THR A 38 -2.18 17.39 3.79
N ILE A 39 -1.58 16.86 2.72
CA ILE A 39 -0.97 15.53 2.71
C ILE A 39 0.50 15.54 3.16
N GLY A 40 1.15 16.70 3.14
CA GLY A 40 2.54 16.87 3.57
C GLY A 40 3.08 18.27 3.29
N ALA A 41 4.40 18.40 3.27
CA ALA A 41 5.08 19.64 2.90
C ALA A 41 6.38 19.35 2.13
N LEU A 42 6.64 20.13 1.09
CA LEU A 42 7.93 20.25 0.44
C LEU A 42 8.76 21.30 1.19
N SER A 43 9.92 20.92 1.71
CA SER A 43 10.80 21.83 2.45
C SER A 43 12.01 22.21 1.61
N LEU A 44 12.17 23.50 1.32
CA LEU A 44 13.32 24.06 0.63
C LEU A 44 14.31 24.64 1.64
N PHE A 45 15.51 24.10 1.70
CA PHE A 45 16.58 24.56 2.58
C PHE A 45 17.58 25.42 1.81
N ARG A 46 17.97 26.57 2.37
CA ARG A 46 18.89 27.52 1.73
C ARG A 46 19.99 27.94 2.68
N GLN A 47 21.17 28.21 2.12
CA GLN A 47 22.31 28.79 2.84
C GLN A 47 22.16 30.31 3.03
N ASP A 48 21.33 30.97 2.24
CA ASP A 48 21.01 32.38 2.45
C ASP A 48 20.00 32.56 3.58
N LYS A 49 20.11 33.70 4.26
CA LYS A 49 19.10 34.16 5.22
C LYS A 49 17.98 34.89 4.48
N GLY A 50 16.79 34.91 5.10
CA GLY A 50 15.67 35.70 4.63
C GLY A 50 14.62 34.91 3.87
N VAL A 51 13.69 35.64 3.25
CA VAL A 51 12.54 35.07 2.55
C VAL A 51 12.93 34.50 1.19
N LEU A 52 12.12 33.57 0.70
CA LEU A 52 12.18 33.08 -0.68
C LEU A 52 11.81 34.21 -1.64
N SER A 53 12.51 34.29 -2.77
CA SER A 53 12.12 35.21 -3.84
C SER A 53 10.76 34.80 -4.41
N ASP A 54 10.03 35.72 -5.03
CA ASP A 54 8.74 35.41 -5.64
C ASP A 54 8.88 34.38 -6.78
N GLU A 55 9.97 34.45 -7.54
CA GLU A 55 10.31 33.48 -8.60
C GLU A 55 10.53 32.08 -8.02
N ASP A 56 11.38 31.95 -7.00
CA ASP A 56 11.64 30.67 -6.33
C ASP A 56 10.38 30.13 -5.64
N ALA A 57 9.50 31.01 -5.15
CA ALA A 57 8.22 30.63 -4.55
C ALA A 57 7.26 30.04 -5.60
N ILE A 58 7.21 30.61 -6.80
CA ILE A 58 6.42 30.08 -7.92
C ILE A 58 6.95 28.71 -8.34
N ILE A 59 8.27 28.57 -8.50
CA ILE A 59 8.91 27.30 -8.86
C ILE A 59 8.65 26.25 -7.77
N GLY A 60 8.83 26.62 -6.51
CA GLY A 60 8.59 25.75 -5.38
C GLY A 60 7.13 25.28 -5.29
N GLN A 61 6.17 26.16 -5.58
CA GLN A 61 4.76 25.80 -5.65
C GLN A 61 4.47 24.85 -6.81
N ALA A 62 5.02 25.10 -8.00
CA ALA A 62 4.85 24.18 -9.15
C ALA A 62 5.40 22.78 -8.85
N LEU A 63 6.57 22.70 -8.20
CA LEU A 63 7.14 21.41 -7.74
C LEU A 63 6.26 20.75 -6.69
N ALA A 64 5.72 21.51 -5.74
CA ALA A 64 4.80 21.02 -4.74
C ALA A 64 3.50 20.47 -5.36
N ASP A 65 2.98 21.12 -6.40
CA ASP A 65 1.77 20.69 -7.10
C ASP A 65 2.01 19.36 -7.85
N VAL A 66 3.11 19.26 -8.59
CA VAL A 66 3.50 18.02 -9.27
C VAL A 66 3.73 16.89 -8.27
N ALA A 67 4.49 17.13 -7.21
CA ALA A 67 4.74 16.14 -6.16
C ALA A 67 3.44 15.67 -5.50
N THR A 68 2.50 16.59 -5.26
CA THR A 68 1.18 16.26 -4.71
C THR A 68 0.42 15.30 -5.62
N ILE A 69 0.34 15.61 -6.92
CA ILE A 69 -0.34 14.77 -7.91
C ILE A 69 0.34 13.40 -8.03
N SER A 70 1.68 13.36 -8.08
CA SER A 70 2.43 12.12 -8.18
C SER A 70 2.25 11.21 -6.96
N LEU A 71 2.26 11.77 -5.74
CA LEU A 71 2.06 11.01 -4.51
C LEU A 71 0.66 10.40 -4.42
N LEU A 72 -0.37 11.11 -4.90
CA LEU A 72 -1.74 10.60 -4.94
C LEU A 72 -1.90 9.48 -5.97
N HIS A 73 -1.39 9.66 -7.18
CA HIS A 73 -1.44 8.63 -8.22
C HIS A 73 -0.72 7.35 -7.79
N GLU A 74 0.46 7.45 -7.19
CA GLU A 74 1.20 6.29 -6.70
C GLU A 74 0.40 5.53 -5.61
N ARG A 75 -0.26 6.27 -4.72
CA ARG A 75 -1.11 5.66 -3.68
C ARG A 75 -2.30 4.93 -4.28
N GLU A 76 -3.03 5.56 -5.20
CA GLU A 76 -4.18 4.94 -5.88
C GLU A 76 -3.76 3.70 -6.68
N ALA A 77 -2.62 3.77 -7.38
CA ALA A 77 -2.08 2.64 -8.13
C ALA A 77 -1.73 1.46 -7.22
N ARG A 78 -1.08 1.71 -6.07
CA ARG A 78 -0.74 0.68 -5.08
C ARG A 78 -1.98 0.05 -4.45
N GLU A 79 -2.97 0.85 -4.09
CA GLU A 79 -4.23 0.37 -3.52
C GLU A 79 -4.98 -0.51 -4.55
N SER A 80 -5.07 -0.06 -5.80
CA SER A 80 -5.68 -0.81 -6.90
C SER A 80 -4.96 -2.15 -7.17
N ALA A 81 -3.62 -2.13 -7.23
CA ALA A 81 -2.82 -3.34 -7.43
C ALA A 81 -3.06 -4.37 -6.31
N THR A 82 -3.11 -3.91 -5.06
CA THR A 82 -3.37 -4.78 -3.90
C THR A 82 -4.74 -5.45 -3.98
N VAL A 83 -5.79 -4.69 -4.33
CA VAL A 83 -7.15 -5.20 -4.49
C VAL A 83 -7.22 -6.21 -5.63
N ASN A 84 -6.58 -5.90 -6.76
CA ASN A 84 -6.54 -6.78 -7.92
C ASN A 84 -5.86 -8.12 -7.58
N GLU A 85 -4.71 -8.09 -6.90
CA GLU A 85 -4.02 -9.29 -6.45
C GLU A 85 -4.84 -10.13 -5.47
N GLN A 86 -5.57 -9.50 -4.55
CA GLN A 86 -6.46 -10.20 -3.62
C GLN A 86 -7.61 -10.89 -4.37
N LEU A 87 -8.24 -10.20 -5.32
CA LEU A 87 -9.30 -10.75 -6.14
C LEU A 87 -8.79 -11.91 -7.01
N GLN A 88 -7.67 -11.72 -7.71
CA GLN A 88 -7.08 -12.74 -8.57
C GLN A 88 -6.72 -13.99 -7.76
N ARG A 89 -6.17 -13.83 -6.55
CA ARG A 89 -5.91 -14.95 -5.62
C ARG A 89 -7.20 -15.67 -5.21
N ALA A 90 -8.26 -14.93 -4.88
CA ALA A 90 -9.54 -15.52 -4.50
C ALA A 90 -10.19 -16.31 -5.67
N LEU A 91 -10.17 -15.75 -6.88
CA LEU A 91 -10.69 -16.40 -8.08
C LEU A 91 -9.90 -17.66 -8.44
N ASN A 92 -8.57 -17.59 -8.45
CA ASN A 92 -7.71 -18.73 -8.71
C ASN A 92 -7.91 -19.83 -7.66
N SER A 93 -8.04 -19.46 -6.37
CA SER A 93 -8.32 -20.43 -5.31
C SER A 93 -9.64 -21.16 -5.54
N ARG A 94 -10.70 -20.47 -5.97
CA ARG A 94 -12.03 -21.08 -6.16
C ARG A 94 -12.01 -22.13 -7.26
N VAL A 95 -11.34 -21.87 -8.39
CA VAL A 95 -11.22 -22.83 -9.50
C VAL A 95 -10.54 -24.12 -9.02
N PHE A 96 -9.43 -24.00 -8.31
CA PHE A 96 -8.68 -25.15 -7.80
C PHE A 96 -9.49 -25.95 -6.78
N ILE A 97 -10.21 -25.28 -5.87
CA ILE A 97 -11.05 -25.95 -4.88
C ILE A 97 -12.19 -26.73 -5.56
N GLU A 98 -12.88 -26.15 -6.55
CA GLU A 98 -13.97 -26.83 -7.25
C GLU A 98 -13.47 -28.03 -8.08
N GLN A 99 -12.31 -27.89 -8.74
CA GLN A 99 -11.69 -29.01 -9.45
C GLN A 99 -11.26 -30.14 -8.49
N ALA A 100 -10.63 -29.80 -7.37
CA ALA A 100 -10.23 -30.78 -6.36
C ALA A 100 -11.44 -31.50 -5.74
N LYS A 101 -12.55 -30.79 -5.47
CA LYS A 101 -13.82 -31.41 -5.06
C LYS A 101 -14.29 -32.44 -6.08
N GLY A 102 -14.24 -32.10 -7.37
CA GLY A 102 -14.61 -33.03 -8.45
C GLY A 102 -13.74 -34.30 -8.46
N VAL A 103 -12.41 -34.15 -8.35
CA VAL A 103 -11.47 -35.28 -8.28
C VAL A 103 -11.74 -36.17 -7.05
N ILE A 104 -11.96 -35.58 -5.88
CA ILE A 104 -12.24 -36.32 -4.64
C ILE A 104 -13.60 -37.02 -4.72
N ALA A 105 -14.62 -36.32 -5.22
CA ALA A 105 -15.98 -36.83 -5.37
C ALA A 105 -16.02 -38.05 -6.29
N GLU A 106 -15.36 -37.96 -7.44
CA GLU A 106 -15.27 -39.04 -8.42
C GLU A 106 -14.55 -40.26 -7.84
N ARG A 107 -13.34 -40.07 -7.29
CA ARG A 107 -12.51 -41.17 -6.75
C ARG A 107 -13.16 -41.91 -5.59
N ASN A 108 -13.87 -41.18 -4.73
CA ASN A 108 -14.48 -41.75 -3.52
C ASN A 108 -15.96 -42.10 -3.70
N SER A 109 -16.55 -41.84 -4.89
CA SER A 109 -17.99 -41.99 -5.13
C SER A 109 -18.86 -41.27 -4.09
N ILE A 110 -18.51 -40.03 -3.76
CA ILE A 110 -19.21 -39.17 -2.79
C ILE A 110 -19.72 -37.89 -3.44
N ASN A 111 -20.65 -37.22 -2.75
CA ASN A 111 -21.14 -35.92 -3.22
C ASN A 111 -20.10 -34.80 -3.01
N MET A 112 -20.33 -33.66 -3.67
CA MET A 112 -19.43 -32.51 -3.67
C MET A 112 -19.28 -31.85 -2.29
N ASP A 113 -20.30 -31.92 -1.43
CA ASP A 113 -20.26 -31.33 -0.09
C ASP A 113 -19.36 -32.15 0.85
N GLU A 114 -19.47 -33.47 0.80
CA GLU A 114 -18.59 -34.39 1.51
C GLU A 114 -17.15 -34.27 1.01
N ALA A 115 -16.94 -34.16 -0.30
CA ALA A 115 -15.62 -33.92 -0.88
C ALA A 115 -14.99 -32.60 -0.36
N PHE A 116 -15.78 -31.53 -0.26
CA PHE A 116 -15.33 -30.27 0.32
C PHE A 116 -14.98 -30.38 1.79
N MET A 117 -15.80 -31.09 2.59
CA MET A 117 -15.51 -31.32 4.01
C MET A 117 -14.20 -32.09 4.20
N ARG A 118 -13.94 -33.11 3.39
CA ARG A 118 -12.69 -33.89 3.44
C ARG A 118 -11.49 -33.04 3.06
N LEU A 119 -11.58 -32.27 1.97
CA LEU A 119 -10.52 -31.33 1.57
C LEU A 119 -10.22 -30.31 2.67
N ARG A 120 -11.25 -29.72 3.28
CA ARG A 120 -11.11 -28.76 4.38
C ARG A 120 -10.49 -29.40 5.63
N LYS A 121 -10.90 -30.63 5.95
CA LYS A 121 -10.37 -31.39 7.09
C LYS A 121 -8.89 -31.68 6.88
N HIS A 122 -8.50 -32.14 5.69
CA HIS A 122 -7.12 -32.40 5.34
C HIS A 122 -6.25 -31.15 5.42
N ALA A 123 -6.67 -30.04 4.79
CA ALA A 123 -5.93 -28.77 4.84
C ALA A 123 -5.72 -28.29 6.28
N ARG A 124 -6.76 -28.39 7.13
CA ARG A 124 -6.67 -28.03 8.56
C ARG A 124 -5.73 -28.93 9.34
N SER A 125 -5.79 -30.26 9.15
CA SER A 125 -4.93 -31.19 9.89
C SER A 125 -3.45 -31.05 9.53
N HIS A 126 -3.16 -30.55 8.32
CA HIS A 126 -1.80 -30.29 7.83
C HIS A 126 -1.38 -28.81 7.98
N GLN A 127 -2.24 -27.96 8.54
CA GLN A 127 -2.01 -26.52 8.71
C GLN A 127 -1.64 -25.80 7.40
N GLU A 128 -2.17 -26.27 6.28
CA GLU A 128 -1.88 -25.71 4.95
C GLU A 128 -3.06 -24.88 4.41
N PRO A 129 -2.79 -23.89 3.54
CA PRO A 129 -3.84 -23.20 2.81
C PRO A 129 -4.67 -24.16 1.95
N MET A 130 -5.99 -23.98 1.94
CA MET A 130 -6.90 -24.87 1.22
C MET A 130 -6.62 -24.95 -0.29
N HIS A 131 -6.13 -23.86 -0.90
CA HIS A 131 -5.72 -23.83 -2.32
C HIS A 131 -4.49 -24.72 -2.59
N THR A 132 -3.57 -24.84 -1.64
CA THR A 132 -2.38 -25.69 -1.74
C THR A 132 -2.78 -27.16 -1.71
N SER A 133 -3.63 -27.56 -0.75
CA SER A 133 -4.17 -28.92 -0.70
C SER A 133 -4.99 -29.25 -1.97
N ALA A 134 -5.79 -28.30 -2.46
CA ALA A 134 -6.54 -28.47 -3.70
C ALA A 134 -5.61 -28.70 -4.91
N ALA A 135 -4.55 -27.90 -5.05
CA ALA A 135 -3.54 -28.08 -6.09
C ALA A 135 -2.84 -29.46 -5.98
N ASN A 136 -2.54 -29.91 -4.76
CA ASN A 136 -1.90 -31.21 -4.53
C ASN A 136 -2.82 -32.38 -4.91
N VAL A 137 -4.13 -32.26 -4.68
CA VAL A 137 -5.13 -33.25 -5.12
C VAL A 137 -5.20 -33.32 -6.64
N ILE A 138 -5.29 -32.16 -7.31
CA ILE A 138 -5.37 -32.08 -8.78
C ILE A 138 -4.11 -32.69 -9.42
N ASN A 139 -2.95 -32.36 -8.88
CA ASN A 139 -1.67 -32.92 -9.35
C ASN A 139 -1.41 -34.36 -8.86
N SER A 140 -2.38 -34.98 -8.18
CA SER A 140 -2.28 -36.34 -7.61
C SER A 140 -1.06 -36.56 -6.72
N ARG A 141 -0.59 -35.50 -6.05
CA ARG A 141 0.48 -35.56 -5.02
C ARG A 141 -0.05 -36.06 -3.68
N ILE A 142 -1.33 -35.86 -3.41
CA ILE A 142 -2.03 -36.36 -2.23
C ILE A 142 -3.36 -36.99 -2.65
N ILE A 143 -3.84 -37.92 -1.83
CA ILE A 143 -5.12 -38.60 -1.98
C ILE A 143 -5.93 -38.35 -0.70
N ILE A 144 -7.19 -37.96 -0.88
CA ILE A 144 -8.15 -37.59 0.17
C ILE A 144 -9.43 -38.40 -0.02
#